data_AF-A0A7W0T4G6-F1
#
_entry.id   AF-A0A7W0T4G6-F1
#
_cell.length_a   1.000
_cell.length_b   1.000
_cell.length_c   1.000
_cell.angle_alpha   90.00
_cell.angle_beta   90.00
_cell.angle_gamma   90.00
#
_symmetry.space_group_name_H-M   'P 1'
#
loop_
_entity.id
_entity.type
_entity.pdbx_description
1 polymer ?
#
loop_
_entity_poly.entity_id
_entity_poly.type
_entity_poly.pdbx_seq_one_letter_code
_entity_poly.pdbx_strand_id
1 'polypeptide(L)'
;RLVWRRDGGKCTIPSCRSAAYLELHHIVAREDGGTHDASNIAVLCDGCHAALHRGQLTITGKAPHDLVVARVHDTMAHVGHASRLDRATILVEARTALVTLGYKKHEAAAAVTAAQAHIGGDAALDVLIREALRRCGKPGG
;
A
#
# COMPACT_ATOMS: atom_id res chain seq x y z
N ARG A 1 -21.97 24.42 9.58
CA ARG A 1 -23.01 23.40 9.88
C ARG A 1 -23.79 22.90 8.66
N LEU A 2 -23.84 23.64 7.53
CA LEU A 2 -24.60 23.25 6.33
C LEU A 2 -24.18 21.89 5.76
N VAL A 3 -22.88 21.70 5.48
CA VAL A 3 -22.33 20.47 4.88
C VAL A 3 -22.64 19.22 5.71
N TRP A 4 -22.42 19.29 7.02
CA TRP A 4 -22.73 18.22 7.96
C TRP A 4 -24.21 17.79 7.95
N ARG A 5 -25.14 18.75 7.87
CA ARG A 5 -26.58 18.44 7.77
C ARG A 5 -26.93 17.86 6.40
N ARG A 6 -26.37 18.41 5.33
CA ARG A 6 -26.54 17.91 3.95
C ARG A 6 -26.14 16.43 3.82
N ASP A 7 -25.00 16.08 4.40
CA ASP A 7 -24.44 14.73 4.31
C ASP A 7 -24.94 13.79 5.42
N GLY A 8 -25.90 14.24 6.23
CA GLY A 8 -26.54 13.44 7.28
C GLY A 8 -25.59 12.95 8.37
N GLY A 9 -24.46 13.64 8.58
CA GLY A 9 -23.42 13.21 9.52
C GLY A 9 -22.79 11.87 9.15
N LYS A 10 -22.59 11.61 7.85
CA LYS A 10 -21.98 10.39 7.34
C LYS A 10 -20.89 10.71 6.33
N CYS A 11 -19.95 9.78 6.20
CA CYS A 11 -18.97 9.81 5.13
C CYS A 11 -19.67 9.82 3.76
N THR A 12 -19.25 10.72 2.88
CA THR A 12 -19.81 10.91 1.53
C THR A 12 -19.36 9.84 0.53
N ILE A 13 -18.36 9.02 0.88
CA ILE A 13 -17.89 7.93 0.02
C ILE A 13 -18.98 6.86 -0.11
N PRO A 14 -19.47 6.53 -1.32
CA PRO A 14 -20.65 5.67 -1.50
C PRO A 14 -20.55 4.27 -0.86
N SER A 15 -19.34 3.72 -0.79
CA SER A 15 -19.09 2.39 -0.18
C SER A 15 -18.74 2.46 1.31
N CYS A 16 -18.71 3.64 1.92
CA CYS A 16 -18.45 3.83 3.34
C CYS A 16 -19.76 4.10 4.08
N ARG A 17 -19.92 3.50 5.26
CA ARG A 17 -21.07 3.73 6.14
C ARG A 17 -20.70 4.42 7.45
N SER A 18 -19.47 4.93 7.58
CA SER A 18 -19.00 5.56 8.81
C SER A 18 -19.80 6.83 9.11
N ALA A 19 -20.18 6.98 10.38
CA ALA A 19 -20.76 8.18 10.96
C ALA A 19 -19.89 8.73 12.11
N ALA A 20 -18.68 8.19 12.28
CA ALA A 20 -17.74 8.56 13.34
C ALA A 20 -16.42 9.06 12.74
N TYR A 21 -15.73 9.89 13.52
CA TYR A 21 -14.43 10.50 13.18
C TYR A 21 -14.48 11.15 11.79
N LEU A 22 -15.38 12.13 11.67
CA LEU A 22 -15.74 12.76 10.41
C LEU A 22 -15.07 14.14 10.31
N GLU A 23 -14.48 14.42 9.15
CA GLU A 23 -13.74 15.63 8.85
C GLU A 23 -14.25 16.25 7.55
N LEU A 24 -14.09 17.58 7.42
CA LEU A 24 -14.38 18.30 6.19
C LEU A 24 -13.16 18.32 5.29
N HIS A 25 -13.34 17.91 4.04
CA HIS A 25 -12.27 17.83 3.06
C HIS A 25 -12.63 18.68 1.82
N HIS A 26 -11.68 19.47 1.35
CA HIS A 26 -11.82 20.21 0.09
C HIS A 26 -11.58 19.29 -1.10
N ILE A 27 -12.53 19.21 -2.04
CA ILE A 27 -12.44 18.35 -3.23
C ILE A 27 -11.37 18.88 -4.18
N VAL A 28 -11.42 20.19 -4.46
CA VAL A 28 -10.31 20.93 -5.08
C VAL A 28 -9.52 21.58 -3.96
N ALA A 29 -8.22 21.31 -3.92
CA ALA A 29 -7.32 21.80 -2.89
C ALA A 29 -7.27 23.34 -2.86
N ARG A 30 -6.95 23.92 -1.70
CA ARG A 30 -6.98 25.37 -1.49
C ARG A 30 -5.88 26.07 -2.29
N GLU A 31 -4.72 25.44 -2.37
CA GLU A 31 -3.56 25.82 -3.16
C GLU A 31 -3.86 25.84 -4.67
N ASP A 32 -4.77 24.97 -5.13
CA ASP A 32 -5.22 24.89 -6.51
C ASP A 32 -6.44 25.79 -6.81
N GLY A 33 -6.77 26.71 -5.89
CA GLY A 33 -7.87 27.67 -6.05
C GLY A 33 -9.23 27.18 -5.56
N GLY A 34 -9.30 26.07 -4.82
CA GLY A 34 -10.53 25.55 -4.24
C GLY A 34 -11.26 26.54 -3.31
N THR A 35 -12.58 26.60 -3.40
CA THR A 35 -13.42 27.47 -2.55
C THR A 35 -13.85 26.75 -1.27
N HIS A 36 -14.31 27.50 -0.27
CA HIS A 36 -14.97 26.95 0.93
C HIS A 36 -16.48 26.74 0.72
N ASP A 37 -16.94 26.79 -0.53
CA ASP A 37 -18.34 26.57 -0.85
C ASP A 37 -18.72 25.13 -0.52
N ALA A 38 -19.97 24.92 -0.09
CA ALA A 38 -20.44 23.59 0.25
C ALA A 38 -20.27 22.59 -0.91
N SER A 39 -20.34 23.03 -2.16
CA SER A 39 -20.14 22.19 -3.35
C SER A 39 -18.69 21.70 -3.52
N ASN A 40 -17.70 22.39 -2.94
CA ASN A 40 -16.29 21.98 -2.95
C ASN A 40 -15.89 21.24 -1.66
N ILE A 41 -16.82 20.96 -0.75
CA ILE A 41 -16.52 20.30 0.53
C ILE A 41 -17.26 18.96 0.64
N ALA A 42 -16.51 17.92 0.96
CA ALA A 42 -17.00 16.58 1.27
C ALA A 42 -16.79 16.24 2.76
N VAL A 43 -17.73 15.53 3.38
CA VAL A 43 -17.54 14.92 4.71
C VAL A 43 -16.90 13.55 4.51
N LEU A 44 -15.75 13.30 5.13
CA LEU A 44 -15.03 12.02 5.06
C LEU A 44 -14.73 11.50 6.46
N CYS A 45 -14.73 10.17 6.65
CA CYS A 45 -14.13 9.61 7.87
C CYS A 45 -12.60 9.57 7.79
N ASP A 46 -11.92 9.50 8.92
CA ASP A 46 -10.45 9.41 9.00
C ASP A 46 -9.85 8.39 8.02
N GLY A 47 -10.46 7.21 7.91
CA GLY A 47 -10.00 6.16 7.01
C GLY A 47 -10.08 6.54 5.52
N CYS A 48 -11.19 7.13 5.10
CA CYS A 48 -11.37 7.60 3.71
C CYS A 48 -10.53 8.85 3.43
N HIS A 49 -10.44 9.76 4.40
CA HIS A 49 -9.64 10.97 4.31
C HIS A 49 -8.15 10.62 4.14
N ALA A 50 -7.64 9.71 4.95
CA ALA A 50 -6.25 9.26 4.85
C ALA A 50 -6.00 8.45 3.55
N ALA A 51 -6.96 7.63 3.10
CA ALA A 51 -6.84 6.94 1.82
C ALA A 51 -6.75 7.92 0.63
N LEU A 52 -7.47 9.04 0.70
CA LEU A 52 -7.39 10.10 -0.30
C LEU A 52 -6.00 10.73 -0.32
N HIS A 53 -5.49 11.16 0.83
CA HIS A 53 -4.15 11.73 0.92
C HIS A 53 -3.03 10.76 0.51
N ARG A 54 -3.25 9.44 0.64
CA ARG A 54 -2.32 8.41 0.15
C ARG A 54 -2.49 8.06 -1.32
N GLY A 55 -3.42 8.68 -2.05
CA GLY A 55 -3.70 8.37 -3.46
C GLY A 55 -4.41 7.02 -3.68
N GLN A 56 -4.89 6.35 -2.63
CA GLN A 56 -5.65 5.10 -2.71
C GLN A 56 -7.13 5.34 -3.02
N LEU A 57 -7.57 6.59 -2.87
CA LEU A 57 -8.90 7.09 -3.17
C LEU A 57 -8.75 8.40 -3.93
N THR A 58 -9.56 8.61 -4.96
CA THR A 58 -9.68 9.89 -5.64
C THR A 58 -11.12 10.36 -5.57
N ILE A 59 -11.30 11.68 -5.44
CA ILE A 59 -12.60 12.34 -5.46
C ILE A 59 -12.48 13.52 -6.41
N THR A 60 -13.41 13.62 -7.35
CA THR A 60 -13.53 14.76 -8.26
C THR A 60 -14.99 15.18 -8.39
N GLY A 61 -15.24 16.34 -9.01
CA GLY A 61 -16.59 16.85 -9.23
C GLY A 61 -17.10 17.73 -8.08
N LYS A 62 -18.42 17.75 -7.85
CA LYS A 62 -19.07 18.66 -6.88
C LYS A 62 -20.01 17.93 -5.94
N ALA A 63 -19.92 18.26 -4.67
CA ALA A 63 -20.83 17.73 -3.67
C ALA A 63 -22.22 18.40 -3.75
N PRO A 64 -23.31 17.68 -3.40
CA PRO A 64 -23.30 16.28 -2.98
C PRO A 64 -23.52 15.28 -4.13
N HIS A 65 -23.99 15.73 -5.30
CA HIS A 65 -24.55 14.83 -6.32
C HIS A 65 -23.60 14.45 -7.46
N ASP A 66 -22.59 15.27 -7.74
CA ASP A 66 -21.70 15.11 -8.89
C ASP A 66 -20.31 14.59 -8.46
N LEU A 67 -20.23 13.89 -7.34
CA LEU A 67 -18.98 13.31 -6.86
C LEU A 67 -18.64 12.05 -7.65
N VAL A 68 -17.48 12.08 -8.30
CA VAL A 68 -16.89 10.89 -8.91
C VAL A 68 -15.81 10.38 -7.98
N VAL A 69 -16.03 9.16 -7.46
CA VAL A 69 -15.13 8.50 -6.52
C VAL A 69 -14.55 7.26 -7.18
N ALA A 70 -13.23 7.19 -7.26
CA ALA A 70 -12.54 5.97 -7.67
C ALA A 70 -11.62 5.52 -6.54
N ARG A 71 -11.75 4.24 -6.15
CA ARG A 71 -10.69 3.57 -5.39
C ARG A 71 -9.66 3.06 -6.37
N VAL A 72 -8.41 3.40 -6.10
CA VAL A 72 -7.29 2.68 -6.71
C VAL A 72 -7.29 1.34 -6.01
N HIS A 73 -7.92 0.36 -6.66
CA HIS A 73 -7.80 -1.03 -6.25
C HIS A 73 -6.36 -1.36 -6.47
N ASP A 74 -5.74 -1.62 -5.35
CA ASP A 74 -4.34 -1.83 -5.36
C ASP A 74 -4.04 -3.20 -5.99
N THR A 75 -3.72 -3.20 -7.27
CA THR A 75 -3.06 -4.34 -7.89
C THR A 75 -1.54 -4.29 -7.67
N MET A 76 -0.97 -3.26 -7.00
CA MET A 76 0.49 -3.00 -6.97
C MET A 76 1.10 -2.22 -5.76
N ALA A 77 0.53 -2.16 -4.55
CA ALA A 77 1.08 -1.45 -3.38
C ALA A 77 1.84 -2.40 -2.47
N HIS A 78 2.60 -3.27 -3.12
CA HIS A 78 3.81 -3.85 -2.55
C HIS A 78 5.04 -2.96 -2.78
N VAL A 79 4.86 -1.65 -3.02
CA VAL A 79 5.96 -0.69 -2.91
C VAL A 79 6.01 -0.20 -1.46
N GLY A 80 6.68 -0.97 -0.60
CA GLY A 80 7.21 -0.41 0.63
C GLY A 80 7.44 -1.36 1.80
N HIS A 81 6.57 -2.34 2.03
CA HIS A 81 6.75 -3.33 3.11
C HIS A 81 6.14 -4.66 2.66
N ALA A 82 6.97 -5.68 2.47
CA ALA A 82 6.50 -7.00 2.07
C ALA A 82 5.55 -7.55 3.15
N SER A 83 4.33 -7.94 2.78
CA SER A 83 3.46 -8.63 3.73
C SER A 83 4.14 -9.92 4.18
N ARG A 84 3.76 -10.47 5.35
CA ARG A 84 4.34 -11.71 5.86
C ARG A 84 4.22 -12.87 4.85
N LEU A 85 3.14 -12.89 4.05
CA LEU A 85 2.94 -13.87 2.99
C LEU A 85 3.90 -13.62 1.82
N ASP A 86 4.04 -12.38 1.37
CA ASP A 86 4.99 -12.02 0.30
C ASP A 86 6.42 -12.38 0.69
N ARG A 87 6.79 -12.17 1.96
CA ARG A 87 8.08 -12.60 2.50
C ARG A 87 8.26 -14.10 2.37
N ALA A 88 7.27 -14.89 2.78
CA ALA A 88 7.36 -16.34 2.71
C ALA A 88 7.54 -16.80 1.26
N THR A 89 6.83 -16.17 0.32
CA THR A 89 6.97 -16.42 -1.13
C THR A 89 8.37 -16.08 -1.64
N ILE A 90 8.88 -14.88 -1.34
CA ILE A 90 10.23 -14.42 -1.72
C ILE A 90 11.31 -15.40 -1.21
N LEU A 91 11.16 -15.90 0.01
CA LEU A 91 12.12 -16.86 0.60
C LEU A 91 12.08 -18.22 -0.13
N VAL A 92 10.90 -18.68 -0.54
CA VAL A 92 10.74 -19.92 -1.32
C VAL A 92 11.32 -19.77 -2.73
N GLU A 93 11.08 -18.63 -3.37
CA GLU A 93 11.62 -18.31 -4.71
C GLU A 93 13.15 -18.21 -4.70
N ALA A 94 13.73 -17.49 -3.73
CA ALA A 94 15.19 -17.38 -3.61
C ALA A 94 15.86 -18.75 -3.41
N ARG A 95 15.26 -19.62 -2.59
CA ARG A 95 15.76 -21.00 -2.40
C ARG A 95 15.68 -21.81 -3.69
N THR A 96 14.57 -21.68 -4.42
CA THR A 96 14.36 -22.38 -5.69
C THR A 96 15.38 -21.94 -6.73
N ALA A 97 15.61 -20.62 -6.86
CA ALA A 97 16.61 -20.06 -7.76
C ALA A 97 18.02 -20.59 -7.49
N LEU A 98 18.45 -20.67 -6.22
CA LEU A 98 19.75 -21.24 -5.86
C LEU A 98 19.85 -22.72 -6.20
N VAL A 99 18.79 -23.51 -5.99
CA VAL A 99 18.78 -24.93 -6.38
C VAL A 99 18.91 -25.08 -7.89
N THR A 100 18.21 -24.25 -8.68
CA THR A 100 18.35 -24.22 -10.15
C THR A 100 19.76 -23.86 -10.60
N LEU A 101 20.48 -23.03 -9.82
CA LEU A 101 21.88 -22.68 -10.05
C LEU A 101 22.88 -23.77 -9.59
N GLY A 102 22.39 -24.90 -9.07
CA GLY A 102 23.22 -26.07 -8.72
C GLY A 102 23.61 -26.18 -7.24
N TYR A 103 23.07 -25.33 -6.36
CA TYR A 103 23.28 -25.45 -4.91
C TYR A 103 22.41 -26.57 -4.32
N LYS A 104 22.93 -27.29 -3.31
CA LYS A 104 22.13 -28.31 -2.61
C LYS A 104 21.02 -27.62 -1.83
N LYS A 105 19.85 -28.26 -1.70
CA LYS A 105 18.66 -27.69 -1.02
C LYS A 105 18.94 -27.15 0.39
N HIS A 106 19.79 -27.83 1.16
CA HIS A 106 20.15 -27.40 2.51
C HIS A 106 21.09 -26.18 2.52
N GLU A 107 22.04 -26.11 1.57
CA GLU A 107 22.94 -24.97 1.38
C GLU A 107 22.15 -23.72 0.96
N ALA A 108 21.23 -23.87 0.01
CA ALA A 108 20.34 -22.79 -0.43
C ALA A 108 19.45 -22.27 0.72
N ALA A 109 18.90 -23.16 1.54
CA ALA A 109 18.09 -22.78 2.70
C ALA A 109 18.91 -22.03 3.76
N ALA A 110 20.13 -22.48 4.05
CA ALA A 110 21.03 -21.83 5.00
C ALA A 110 21.45 -20.44 4.51
N ALA A 111 21.81 -20.31 3.24
CA ALA A 111 22.25 -19.06 2.63
C ALA A 111 21.15 -17.98 2.62
N VAL A 112 19.92 -18.35 2.25
CA VAL A 112 18.78 -17.43 2.25
C VAL A 112 18.42 -16.99 3.68
N THR A 113 18.49 -17.88 4.67
CA THR A 113 18.22 -17.56 6.08
C THR A 113 19.27 -16.60 6.64
N ALA A 114 20.55 -16.86 6.34
CA ALA A 114 21.66 -15.99 6.74
C ALA A 114 21.61 -14.62 6.06
N ALA A 115 21.22 -14.57 4.78
CA ALA A 115 21.00 -13.31 4.07
C ALA A 115 19.86 -12.52 4.72
N GLN A 116 18.69 -13.13 4.94
CA GLN A 116 17.55 -12.48 5.58
C GLN A 116 17.87 -11.86 6.95
N ALA A 117 18.68 -12.54 7.77
CA ALA A 117 19.09 -12.03 9.08
C ALA A 117 19.94 -10.74 9.01
N HIS A 118 20.59 -10.48 7.86
CA HIS A 118 21.50 -9.36 7.68
C HIS A 118 20.86 -8.15 6.98
N ILE A 119 20.09 -8.38 5.91
CA ILE A 119 19.46 -7.31 5.11
C ILE A 119 18.11 -6.85 5.66
N GLY A 120 17.63 -7.47 6.75
CA GLY A 120 16.43 -7.04 7.44
C GLY A 120 15.14 -7.42 6.71
N GLY A 121 14.04 -6.80 7.15
CA GLY A 121 12.69 -7.23 6.85
C GLY A 121 12.23 -7.04 5.42
N ASP A 122 12.74 -6.00 4.77
CA ASP A 122 12.07 -5.39 3.62
C ASP A 122 12.92 -5.48 2.34
N ALA A 123 13.90 -6.39 2.32
CA ALA A 123 14.78 -6.58 1.17
C ALA A 123 14.04 -7.22 -0.02
N ALA A 124 14.21 -6.63 -1.20
CA ALA A 124 13.74 -7.19 -2.47
C ALA A 124 14.42 -8.52 -2.82
N LEU A 125 13.76 -9.35 -3.64
CA LEU A 125 14.20 -10.70 -4.01
C LEU A 125 15.61 -10.72 -4.63
N ASP A 126 15.93 -9.75 -5.49
CA ASP A 126 17.23 -9.65 -6.16
C ASP A 126 18.37 -9.30 -5.19
N VAL A 127 18.10 -8.48 -4.17
CA VAL A 127 19.04 -8.16 -3.08
C VAL A 127 19.28 -9.41 -2.24
N LEU A 128 18.22 -10.16 -1.93
CA LEU A 128 18.30 -11.41 -1.18
C LEU A 128 19.10 -12.48 -1.91
N ILE A 129 18.88 -12.67 -3.22
CA ILE A 129 19.64 -13.63 -4.04
C ILE A 129 21.10 -13.24 -4.11
N ARG A 130 21.41 -11.97 -4.37
CA ARG A 130 22.80 -11.48 -4.44
C ARG A 130 23.54 -11.68 -3.11
N GLU A 131 22.89 -11.38 -2.00
CA GLU A 131 23.47 -11.56 -0.68
C GLU A 131 23.63 -13.04 -0.30
N ALA A 132 22.65 -13.89 -0.66
CA ALA A 132 22.77 -15.32 -0.45
C ALA A 132 23.94 -15.92 -1.25
N LEU A 133 24.12 -15.51 -2.51
CA LEU A 133 25.24 -15.94 -3.35
C LEU A 133 26.61 -15.52 -2.79
N ARG A 134 26.72 -14.34 -2.19
CA ARG A 134 27.96 -13.89 -1.52
C ARG A 134 28.33 -14.75 -0.31
N ARG A 135 27.35 -15.40 0.30
CA ARG A 135 27.52 -16.24 1.51
C ARG A 135 27.68 -17.72 1.21
N CYS A 136 27.28 -18.15 0.01
CA CYS A 136 27.56 -19.49 -0.47
C CYS A 136 29.03 -19.64 -0.88
N GLY A 137 29.69 -20.72 -0.44
CA GLY A 137 30.85 -21.26 -1.15
C GLY A 137 30.44 -21.79 -2.53
N LYS A 138 31.37 -22.01 -3.47
CA LYS A 138 31.07 -22.47 -4.85
C LYS A 138 30.09 -23.66 -4.85
N PRO A 139 29.15 -23.72 -5.81
CA PRO A 139 28.21 -24.85 -5.88
C PRO A 139 28.98 -26.15 -6.09
N GLY A 140 28.70 -27.16 -5.26
CA GLY A 140 29.27 -28.50 -5.40
C GLY A 140 30.59 -28.79 -4.66
N GLY A 141 30.85 -28.11 -3.54
CA GLY A 141 31.83 -28.59 -2.54
C GLY A 141 31.42 -29.90 -1.88
#